data_AF-A0A920S7K6-F1
#
_entry.id   AF-A0A920S7K6-F1
#
_cell.length_a   1.000
_cell.length_b   1.000
_cell.length_c   1.000
_cell.angle_alpha   90.00
_cell.angle_beta   90.00
_cell.angle_gamma   90.00
#
_symmetry.space_group_name_H-M   'P 1'
#
loop_
_entity.id
_entity.type
_entity.pdbx_description
1 polymer ?
#
loop_
_entity_poly.entity_id
_entity_poly.type
_entity_poly.pdbx_seq_one_letter_code
_entity_poly.pdbx_strand_id
1 'polypeptide(L)'
;MESLSANISPIMSIYRDAKGELDHLYQQIMSETPEFDSTDDSGSATALWRVSDPSIQSQISKFFDGRPIYLADGHHRYEASRQYQLDDTPKTQPTSPPT
;
A
#
# COMPACT_ATOMS: atom_id res chain seq x y z
N MET A 1 5.39 1.86 16.00
CA MET A 1 3.94 1.94 15.75
C MET A 1 3.15 2.46 16.95
N GLU A 2 3.78 2.70 18.10
CA GLU A 2 3.10 3.03 19.37
C GLU A 2 2.52 4.46 19.45
N SER A 3 3.05 5.44 18.72
CA SER A 3 2.64 6.84 18.87
C SER A 3 1.59 7.32 17.86
N LEU A 4 1.29 6.56 16.81
CA LEU A 4 0.43 7.02 15.71
C LEU A 4 -0.64 6.01 15.26
N SER A 5 -0.63 4.77 15.78
CA SER A 5 -1.53 3.68 15.37
C SER A 5 -1.70 3.54 13.85
N ALA A 6 -0.69 3.94 13.08
CA ALA A 6 -0.72 4.03 11.62
C ALA A 6 0.59 3.53 11.02
N ASN A 7 0.49 2.87 9.87
CA ASN A 7 1.64 2.50 9.06
C ASN A 7 1.90 3.61 8.03
N ILE A 8 2.99 4.35 8.21
CA ILE A 8 3.37 5.51 7.39
C ILE A 8 4.25 5.15 6.19
N SER A 9 4.61 3.87 6.02
CA SER A 9 5.46 3.42 4.92
C SER A 9 4.65 2.98 3.69
N PRO A 10 5.10 3.27 2.45
CA PRO A 10 4.42 2.85 1.22
C PRO A 10 4.22 1.34 1.13
N ILE A 11 2.99 0.89 0.85
CA ILE A 11 2.67 -0.53 0.64
C ILE A 11 3.11 -0.93 -0.77
N MET A 12 4.11 -1.80 -0.85
CA MET A 12 4.43 -2.44 -2.12
C MET A 12 3.57 -3.69 -2.30
N SER A 13 2.86 -3.76 -3.42
CA SER A 13 1.99 -4.88 -3.75
C SER A 13 2.21 -5.37 -5.18
N ILE A 14 1.89 -6.65 -5.41
CA ILE A 14 1.96 -7.33 -6.69
C ILE A 14 0.58 -7.87 -7.01
N TYR A 15 0.14 -7.70 -8.25
CA TYR A 15 -1.13 -8.20 -8.76
C TYR A 15 -0.92 -8.86 -10.13
N ARG A 16 -1.87 -9.71 -10.54
CA ARG A 16 -1.84 -10.30 -11.88
C ARG A 16 -2.71 -9.49 -12.82
N ASP A 17 -2.12 -9.03 -13.92
CA ASP A 17 -2.82 -8.41 -15.03
C ASP A 17 -2.53 -9.16 -16.34
N ALA A 18 -3.10 -10.36 -16.48
CA ALA A 18 -2.83 -11.21 -17.62
C ALA A 18 -3.30 -10.62 -18.97
N LYS A 19 -4.20 -9.64 -18.94
CA LYS A 19 -4.79 -9.01 -20.12
C LYS A 19 -4.25 -7.59 -20.37
N GLY A 20 -3.38 -7.07 -19.50
CA GLY A 20 -2.84 -5.72 -19.59
C GLY A 20 -3.91 -4.62 -19.42
N GLU A 21 -5.01 -4.90 -18.72
CA GLU A 21 -6.13 -3.96 -18.58
C GLU A 21 -5.70 -2.69 -17.84
N LEU A 22 -4.97 -2.83 -16.72
CA LEU A 22 -4.45 -1.68 -15.98
C LEU A 22 -3.23 -1.07 -16.67
N ASP A 23 -2.37 -1.89 -17.25
CA ASP A 23 -1.19 -1.38 -17.97
C ASP A 23 -1.61 -0.43 -19.10
N HIS A 24 -2.58 -0.81 -19.93
CA HIS A 24 -3.12 0.05 -20.98
C HIS A 24 -3.76 1.33 -20.43
N LEU A 25 -4.50 1.23 -19.32
CA LEU A 25 -5.11 2.39 -18.67
C LEU A 25 -4.03 3.38 -18.17
N TYR A 26 -2.97 2.87 -17.55
CA TYR A 26 -1.85 3.70 -17.10
C TYR A 26 -1.10 4.34 -18.27
N GLN A 27 -0.83 3.60 -19.35
CA GLN A 27 -0.21 4.16 -20.55
C GLN A 27 -1.05 5.31 -21.14
N GLN A 28 -2.38 5.17 -21.15
CA GLN A 28 -3.28 6.24 -21.58
C GLN A 28 -3.17 7.47 -20.68
N ILE A 29 -3.19 7.29 -19.35
CA ILE A 29 -3.05 8.40 -18.39
C ILE A 29 -1.68 9.07 -18.55
N MET A 30 -0.62 8.27 -18.69
CA MET A 30 0.76 8.74 -18.82
C MET A 30 1.08 9.36 -20.19
N SER A 31 0.18 9.22 -21.17
CA SER A 31 0.27 9.94 -22.45
C SER A 31 -0.10 11.42 -22.34
N GLU A 32 -0.77 11.81 -21.26
CA GLU A 32 -1.06 13.21 -20.94
C GLU A 32 0.12 13.87 -20.20
N THR A 33 0.07 15.19 -20.08
CA THR A 33 1.08 15.95 -19.35
C THR A 33 1.03 15.62 -17.85
N PRO A 34 2.14 15.23 -17.21
CA PRO A 34 2.18 15.01 -15.76
C PRO A 34 1.89 16.31 -14.99
N GLU A 35 1.33 16.17 -13.78
CA GLU A 35 1.15 17.31 -12.87
C GLU A 35 2.48 17.73 -12.21
N PHE A 36 3.37 16.76 -12.00
CA PHE A 36 4.76 17.00 -11.58
C PHE A 36 5.71 16.20 -12.44
N ASP A 37 6.79 16.83 -12.90
CA ASP A 37 7.88 16.20 -13.63
C ASP A 37 9.18 16.83 -13.13
N SER A 38 10.05 16.01 -12.54
CA SER A 38 11.28 16.46 -11.89
C SER A 38 12.40 15.46 -12.14
N THR A 39 13.62 15.97 -12.29
CA THR A 39 14.84 15.16 -12.32
C THR A 39 15.72 15.58 -11.17
N ASP A 40 16.16 14.63 -10.36
CA ASP A 40 17.06 14.91 -9.23
C ASP A 40 18.52 15.11 -9.68
N ASP A 41 19.38 15.52 -8.75
CA ASP A 41 20.81 15.76 -9.00
C ASP A 41 21.58 14.50 -9.44
N SER A 42 21.01 13.31 -9.25
CA SER A 42 21.56 12.04 -9.71
C SER A 42 21.16 11.69 -11.15
N GLY A 43 20.28 12.49 -11.76
CA GLY A 43 19.71 12.24 -13.09
C GLY A 43 18.49 11.32 -13.07
N SER A 44 17.92 11.03 -11.89
CA SER A 44 16.72 10.18 -11.78
C SER A 44 15.47 11.02 -12.03
N ALA A 45 14.74 10.70 -13.10
CA ALA A 45 13.48 11.35 -13.45
C ALA A 45 12.31 10.72 -12.69
N THR A 46 11.44 11.57 -12.14
CA THR A 46 10.20 11.19 -11.46
C THR A 46 9.07 12.07 -11.94
N ALA A 47 7.98 11.45 -12.41
CA ALA A 47 6.78 12.13 -12.85
C ALA A 47 5.53 11.60 -12.12
N LEU A 48 4.56 12.48 -11.89
CA LEU A 48 3.30 12.19 -11.20
C LEU A 48 2.12 12.66 -12.04
N TRP A 49 1.18 11.75 -12.29
CA TRP A 49 -0.10 12.04 -12.95
C TRP A 49 -1.23 11.98 -11.94
N ARG A 50 -2.10 12.97 -11.97
CA ARG A 50 -3.30 12.98 -11.11
C ARG A 50 -4.48 12.34 -11.81
N VAL A 51 -5.01 11.29 -11.20
CA VAL A 51 -6.23 10.62 -11.67
C VAL A 51 -7.44 11.22 -10.96
N SER A 52 -8.02 12.28 -11.52
CA SER A 52 -9.19 12.97 -10.95
C SER A 52 -10.53 12.46 -11.47
N ASP A 53 -10.56 11.76 -12.61
CA ASP A 53 -11.79 11.27 -13.22
C ASP A 53 -12.38 10.10 -12.40
N PRO A 54 -13.58 10.25 -11.81
CA PRO A 54 -14.22 9.18 -11.04
C PRO A 54 -14.48 7.90 -11.86
N SER A 55 -14.63 8.02 -13.17
CA SER A 55 -14.82 6.87 -14.06
C SER A 55 -13.56 6.00 -14.15
N ILE A 56 -12.38 6.63 -14.23
CA ILE A 56 -11.08 5.95 -14.23
C ILE A 56 -10.83 5.31 -12.86
N GLN A 57 -11.10 6.04 -11.78
CA GLN A 57 -10.99 5.49 -10.42
C GLN A 57 -11.89 4.26 -10.24
N SER A 58 -13.14 4.32 -10.72
CA SER A 58 -14.07 3.19 -10.68
C SER A 58 -13.57 2.00 -11.51
N GLN A 59 -12.95 2.23 -12.67
CA GLN A 59 -12.34 1.16 -13.48
C GLN A 59 -11.20 0.47 -12.74
N ILE A 60 -10.30 1.24 -12.10
CA ILE A 60 -9.21 0.69 -11.29
C ILE A 60 -9.78 -0.11 -10.12
N SER A 61 -10.77 0.42 -9.39
CA SER A 61 -11.42 -0.31 -8.29
C SER A 61 -12.06 -1.62 -8.75
N LYS A 62 -12.80 -1.59 -9.88
CA LYS A 62 -13.43 -2.79 -10.45
C LYS A 62 -12.41 -3.81 -10.94
N PHE A 63 -11.26 -3.37 -11.46
CA PHE A 63 -10.19 -4.28 -11.83
C PHE A 63 -9.76 -5.13 -10.63
N PHE A 64 -9.64 -4.54 -9.44
CA PHE A 64 -9.22 -5.26 -8.24
C PHE A 64 -10.35 -6.04 -7.55
N ASP A 65 -11.60 -5.86 -7.97
CA ASP A 65 -12.73 -6.57 -7.37
C ASP A 65 -12.59 -8.09 -7.55
N GLY A 66 -12.64 -8.82 -6.44
CA GLY A 66 -12.42 -10.27 -6.41
C GLY A 66 -11.02 -10.75 -6.82
N ARG A 67 -10.03 -9.85 -7.05
CA ARG A 67 -8.66 -10.23 -7.42
C ARG A 67 -7.73 -10.27 -6.20
N PRO A 68 -6.88 -11.31 -6.08
CA PRO A 68 -5.88 -11.34 -5.02
C PRO A 68 -4.80 -10.29 -5.27
N ILE A 69 -4.50 -9.51 -4.23
CA ILE A 69 -3.36 -8.60 -4.16
C ILE A 69 -2.35 -9.20 -3.18
N TYR A 70 -1.10 -9.34 -3.61
CA TYR A 70 -0.02 -9.86 -2.76
C TYR A 70 0.80 -8.69 -2.22
N LEU A 71 1.03 -8.66 -0.91
CA LEU A 71 1.92 -7.66 -0.32
C LEU A 71 3.39 -8.12 -0.52
N ALA A 72 4.15 -7.36 -1.29
CA ALA A 72 5.57 -7.64 -1.54
C ALA A 72 6.44 -7.35 -0.31
N ASP A 73 6.01 -6.39 0.52
CA ASP A 73 6.67 -5.95 1.74
C ASP A 73 6.05 -6.58 3.01
N GLY A 74 5.60 -7.83 2.89
CA GLY A 74 4.80 -8.50 3.92
C GLY A 74 5.56 -8.88 5.20
N HIS A 75 6.85 -9.25 5.10
CA HIS A 75 7.60 -9.79 6.26
C HIS A 75 7.84 -8.74 7.35
N HIS A 76 8.39 -7.58 6.98
CA HIS A 76 8.65 -6.49 7.92
C HIS A 76 7.35 -5.94 8.53
N ARG A 77 6.27 -5.93 7.74
CA ARG A 77 4.93 -5.50 8.19
C ARG A 77 4.25 -6.51 9.10
N TYR A 78 4.33 -7.79 8.77
CA TYR A 78 3.75 -8.86 9.58
C TYR A 78 4.39 -8.89 10.97
N GLU A 79 5.71 -8.77 11.05
CA GLU A 79 6.42 -8.71 12.33
C GLU A 79 5.99 -7.50 13.16
N ALA A 80 5.91 -6.31 12.55
CA ALA A 80 5.44 -5.10 13.24
C ALA A 80 3.98 -5.22 13.71
N SER A 81 3.07 -5.74 12.87
CA SER A 81 1.67 -5.94 13.24
C SER A 81 1.48 -7.03 14.29
N ARG A 82 2.27 -8.11 14.23
CA ARG A 82 2.27 -9.18 15.24
C ARG A 82 2.78 -8.69 16.58
N GLN A 83 3.85 -7.88 16.58
CA GLN A 83 4.39 -7.27 17.80
C GLN A 83 3.37 -6.32 18.43
N TYR A 84 2.73 -5.46 17.62
CA TYR A 84 1.66 -4.58 18.10
C TYR A 84 0.49 -5.36 18.72
N GLN A 85 0.06 -6.47 18.11
CA GLN A 85 -0.96 -7.34 18.70
C GLN A 85 -0.51 -7.95 20.03
N LEU A 86 0.76 -8.38 20.14
CA LEU A 86 1.30 -8.93 21.38
C LEU A 86 1.34 -7.88 22.50
N ASP A 87 1.73 -6.64 22.18
CA ASP A 87 1.80 -5.53 23.14
C ASP A 87 0.41 -5.06 23.60
N ASP A 88 -0.62 -5.19 22.74
CA ASP A 88 -2.02 -4.86 23.06
C ASP A 88 -2.78 -5.99 23.78
N THR A 89 -2.21 -7.21 23.84
CA THR A 89 -2.78 -8.29 24.67
C THR A 89 -2.60 -7.95 26.15
N PRO A 90 -3.67 -7.94 26.98
CA PRO A 90 -3.52 -7.69 28.41
C PRO A 90 -2.62 -8.77 29.01
N LYS A 91 -1.49 -8.35 29.60
CA LYS A 91 -0.64 -9.23 30.41
C LYS A 91 -1.49 -9.77 31.54
N THR A 92 -1.91 -11.04 31.46
CA THR A 92 -2.53 -11.74 32.60
C THR A 92 -1.53 -11.72 33.74
N GLN A 93 -1.79 -10.87 34.75
CA GLN A 93 -1.06 -10.89 36.01
C GLN A 93 -1.19 -12.29 36.62
N PRO A 94 -0.10 -12.94 37.06
CA PRO A 94 -0.22 -14.15 37.84
C PRO A 94 -0.92 -13.80 39.15
N THR A 95 -2.10 -14.38 39.37
CA THR A 95 -2.83 -14.28 40.62
C THR A 95 -1.98 -14.89 41.73
N SER A 96 -1.57 -14.10 42.71
CA SER A 96 -0.93 -14.56 43.93
C SER A 96 -1.81 -15.63 44.60
N PRO A 97 -1.25 -16.75 45.10
CA PRO A 97 -2.04 -17.74 45.84
C PRO A 97 -2.43 -17.19 47.22
N PRO A 98 -3.58 -17.58 47.77
CA PRO A 98 -4.04 -17.07 49.06
C PRO A 98 -3.20 -17.65 50.21
N THR A 99 -2.79 -16.79 51.14
CA THR A 99 -2.58 -17.11 52.56
C THR A 99 -2.91 -15.86 53.38
#